data_AF-A0A661AFT4-F1
#
_entry.id   AF-A0A661AFT4-F1
#
_cell.length_a   1.000
_cell.length_b   1.000
_cell.length_c   1.000
_cell.angle_alpha   90.00
_cell.angle_beta   90.00
_cell.angle_gamma   90.00
#
_symmetry.space_group_name_H-M   'P 1'
#
loop_
_entity.id
_entity.type
_entity.pdbx_description
1 polymer ?
#
loop_
_entity_poly.entity_id
_entity_poly.type
_entity_poly.pdbx_seq_one_letter_code
_entity_poly.pdbx_strand_id
1 'polypeptide(L)' 'FKVKVKKVRTINVKGKPARWGRIEGRRKSWKKAIVTLKEGDVINLFEGV' A
#
# COMPACT_ATOMS: atom_id res chain seq x y z
N PHE A 1 14.54 -6.78 -2.13
CA PHE A 1 13.78 -7.61 -3.09
C PHE A 1 14.49 -7.60 -4.43
N LYS A 2 15.21 -8.67 -4.79
CA LYS A 2 15.87 -8.79 -6.10
C LYS A 2 14.95 -9.55 -7.07
N VAL A 3 13.75 -9.00 -7.31
CA VAL A 3 12.68 -9.63 -8.09
C VAL A 3 12.39 -8.83 -9.35
N LYS A 4 11.97 -9.50 -10.41
CA LYS A 4 11.54 -8.85 -11.66
C LYS A 4 10.03 -8.60 -11.60
N VAL A 5 9.66 -7.33 -11.67
CA VAL A 5 8.25 -6.90 -11.68
C VAL A 5 7.69 -6.94 -13.10
N LYS A 6 6.52 -7.55 -13.28
CA LYS A 6 5.80 -7.61 -14.55
C LYS A 6 4.88 -6.40 -14.75
N LYS A 7 4.16 -6.00 -13.70
CA LYS A 7 3.19 -4.90 -13.77
C LYS A 7 3.00 -4.24 -12.40
N VAL A 8 2.84 -2.92 -12.39
CA VAL A 8 2.46 -2.15 -11.21
C VAL A 8 1.14 -1.45 -11.48
N ARG A 9 0.20 -1.57 -10.54
CA ARG A 9 -1.02 -0.76 -10.51
C ARG A 9 -0.98 0.11 -9.26
N THR A 10 -1.20 1.41 -9.41
CA THR A 10 -1.19 2.34 -8.28
C THR A 10 -2.55 2.99 -8.08
N ILE A 11 -2.91 3.24 -6.83
CA ILE A 11 -4.16 3.90 -6.44
C ILE A 11 -3.83 4.92 -5.35
N ASN A 12 -4.31 6.15 -5.51
CA ASN A 12 -4.23 7.17 -4.47
C ASN A 12 -5.41 7.00 -3.50
N VAL A 13 -5.12 6.53 -2.29
CA VAL A 13 -6.12 6.33 -1.25
C VAL A 13 -6.19 7.59 -0.39
N LYS A 14 -7.31 8.31 -0.51
CA LYS A 14 -7.54 9.48 0.33
C LYS A 14 -7.72 9.03 1.78
N GLY A 15 -7.08 9.71 2.72
CA GLY A 15 -7.21 9.40 4.14
C GLY A 15 -8.66 9.55 4.61
N LYS A 16 -9.07 8.79 5.63
CA LYS A 16 -10.41 8.92 6.19
C LYS A 16 -10.52 10.22 6.99
N PRO A 17 -11.67 10.93 6.93
CA PRO A 17 -11.97 11.97 7.90
C PRO A 17 -11.87 11.39 9.31
N ALA A 18 -11.26 12.12 10.22
CA ALA A 18 -11.11 11.74 11.60
C ALA A 18 -11.39 12.96 12.47
N ARG A 19 -11.99 12.74 13.63
CA ARG A 19 -12.34 13.82 14.55
C ARG A 19 -11.73 13.53 15.90
N TRP A 20 -11.13 14.54 16.49
CA TRP A 20 -10.66 14.52 17.87
C TRP A 20 -11.38 15.62 18.66
N GLY A 21 -12.45 15.24 19.37
CA GLY A 21 -13.30 16.18 20.10
C GLY A 21 -13.93 17.24 19.19
N ARG A 22 -13.47 18.48 19.32
CA ARG A 22 -13.91 19.63 18.49
C ARG A 22 -13.10 19.81 17.20
N ILE A 23 -11.95 19.16 17.05
CA ILE A 23 -11.06 19.32 15.91
C ILE A 23 -11.42 18.30 14.84
N GLU A 24 -11.82 18.78 13.67
CA GLU A 24 -12.00 17.96 12.48
C GLU A 24 -10.71 17.93 11.66
N GLY A 25 -10.26 16.73 11.34
CA GLY A 25 -9.05 16.50 10.57
C GLY A 25 -9.23 15.33 9.61
N ARG A 26 -8.13 14.96 8.95
CA ARG A 26 -8.09 13.85 8.02
C ARG A 26 -6.83 13.05 8.27
N ARG A 27 -6.93 11.72 8.24
CA ARG A 27 -5.73 10.86 8.24
C ARG A 27 -4.90 11.15 7.00
N LYS A 28 -3.59 10.86 7.06
CA LYS A 28 -2.69 11.02 5.92
C LYS A 28 -3.18 10.19 4.73
N SER A 29 -3.32 10.83 3.57
CA SER A 29 -3.54 10.12 2.31
C SER A 29 -2.30 9.31 1.97
N TRP A 30 -2.50 8.14 1.37
CA TRP A 30 -1.40 7.24 1.04
C TRP A 30 -1.58 6.67 -0.35
N LYS A 31 -0.47 6.31 -0.98
CA LYS A 31 -0.46 5.68 -2.29
C LYS A 31 -0.32 4.18 -2.11
N LYS A 32 -1.33 3.43 -2.53
CA LYS A 32 -1.30 1.96 -2.54
C LYS A 32 -0.76 1.49 -3.89
N ALA A 33 0.16 0.53 -3.87
CA ALA A 33 0.64 -0.14 -5.07
C ALA A 33 0.32 -1.64 -4.98
N ILE A 34 -0.26 -2.18 -6.04
CA ILE A 34 -0.46 -3.62 -6.25
C ILE A 34 0.53 -4.03 -7.32
N VAL A 35 1.44 -4.94 -6.98
CA VAL A 35 2.57 -5.32 -7.81
C VAL A 35 2.42 -6.78 -8.24
N THR A 36 2.48 -7.03 -9.54
CA THR A 36 2.49 -8.37 -10.12
C THR A 36 3.93 -8.74 -10.48
N LEU A 37 4.43 -9.83 -9.89
CA LEU A 37 5.77 -10.36 -10.14
C LEU A 37 5.78 -11.26 -11.37
N LYS A 38 6.99 -11.58 -11.85
CA LYS A 38 7.16 -12.66 -12.82
C LYS A 38 7.00 -14.02 -12.13
N GLU A 39 6.57 -15.01 -12.90
CA GLU A 39 6.44 -16.39 -12.43
C GLU A 39 7.78 -16.90 -11.91
N GLY A 40 7.80 -17.41 -10.67
CA GLY A 40 9.01 -17.88 -9.98
C GLY A 40 9.66 -16.89 -9.01
N ASP A 41 9.34 -15.60 -9.08
CA ASP A 41 9.84 -14.62 -8.11
C ASP A 41 8.90 -14.52 -6.90
N VAL A 42 9.40 -14.90 -5.73
CA VAL A 42 8.64 -14.83 -4.46
C VAL A 42 9.20 -13.70 -3.59
N ILE A 43 8.30 -12.95 -2.97
CA ILE A 43 8.62 -11.95 -1.96
C ILE A 43 8.23 -12.54 -0.60
N ASN A 44 9.23 -12.95 0.21
CA ASN A 44 9.03 -13.41 1.59
C ASN A 44 8.84 -12.21 2.52
N LEU A 45 7.68 -11.53 2.43
CA LEU A 45 7.33 -10.38 3.29
C LEU A 45 6.38 -10.75 4.45
N PHE A 46 5.84 -11.97 4.46
CA PHE A 46 4.69 -12.35 5.31
C PHE A 46 4.92 -13.57 6.23
N GLU A 47 6.16 -14.04 6.41
CA GLU A 47 6.44 -15.25 7.20
C GLU A 47 6.43 -15.05 8.74
N GLY A 48 5.97 -13.89 9.22
CA GLY A 48 5.95 -13.59 10.65
C GLY A 48 5.11 -12.37 11.00
N VAL A 49 3.80 -12.45 10.78
CA VAL A 49 2.81 -11.55 11.37
C VAL A 49 1.80 -12.39 12.15
#